data_AF-A0ABC8TY70-F1
#
_entry.id   AF-A0ABC8TY70-F1
#
_cell.length_a   1.000
_cell.length_b   1.000
_cell.length_c   1.000
_cell.angle_alpha   90.00
_cell.angle_beta   90.00
_cell.angle_gamma   90.00
#
_symmetry.space_group_name_H-M   'P 1'
#
loop_
_entity.id
_entity.type
_entity.pdbx_description
1 polymer ?
#
loop_
_entity_poly.entity_id
_entity_poly.type
_entity_poly.pdbx_seq_one_letter_code
_entity_poly.pdbx_strand_id
1 'polypeptide(L)'
;MRNYGWGLFGSCRVLYCLAVHLLSYVGFQVGAVRDAFVNYWVHGNMLTKDVTTQIFTILKQPDLKYLTQDDFKPVLRELLATHPGLEFLQSTPEFQERYGLREATSCTDCALSRASYLAPPCVSLVFVLLHWAAETVIYRIFYYVNRSGNGCLTLRELKRGNLIVAMQYADEEEDINKVLRYFSYEHFYVIYCKFWELDTDHDFLIDKENLIRYGNHALTYRIVDRIFSQVPRKFTSKVEGKMGYEDFVYFILSEEDKSSEPSLEYWFKCIDLDENGVITRNEMQFFYEEQLHRMECMAQEPVLFEDILCQIVDMIGPENESYFTLSDLKSSKLSGSMFNVLFNLNKFMAFETRDPFLIRQERENPTLTEWDRFAHREYIRLSMEEDAEDASNGSADVWDESLEAPF
;
A
#
# COMPACT_ATOMS: atom_id res chain seq x y z
N MET A 1 -2.11 39.38 -1.41
CA MET A 1 -1.64 39.02 -2.77
C MET A 1 -2.27 37.70 -3.22
N ARG A 2 -3.60 37.71 -3.33
CA ARG A 2 -4.41 36.66 -3.95
C ARG A 2 -5.11 37.34 -5.13
N ASN A 3 -5.23 36.66 -6.26
CA ASN A 3 -5.77 37.16 -7.53
C ASN A 3 -4.76 37.98 -8.33
N TYR A 4 -4.32 37.41 -9.47
CA TYR A 4 -4.01 38.02 -10.76
C TYR A 4 -2.98 37.10 -11.47
N GLY A 5 -3.46 36.15 -12.31
CA GLY A 5 -2.62 35.43 -13.27
C GLY A 5 -2.78 33.90 -13.38
N TRP A 6 -3.50 33.23 -12.47
CA TRP A 6 -3.61 31.77 -12.41
C TRP A 6 -4.90 31.18 -13.04
N GLY A 7 -5.60 31.95 -13.89
CA GLY A 7 -6.89 31.55 -14.46
C GLY A 7 -6.85 30.35 -15.42
N LEU A 8 -5.66 29.87 -15.79
CA LEU A 8 -5.48 28.66 -16.62
C LEU A 8 -5.54 27.35 -15.82
N PHE A 9 -5.40 27.40 -14.48
CA PHE A 9 -5.35 26.23 -13.59
C PHE A 9 -6.47 26.27 -12.55
N GLY A 10 -7.68 26.68 -12.97
CA GLY A 10 -8.83 26.92 -12.09
C GLY A 10 -8.86 26.00 -10.88
N SER A 11 -8.77 26.58 -9.69
CA SER A 11 -8.97 25.95 -8.37
C SER A 11 -8.19 24.65 -8.03
N CYS A 12 -7.34 24.14 -8.91
CA CYS A 12 -6.73 22.82 -8.80
C CYS A 12 -5.44 22.90 -7.96
N ARG A 13 -5.53 22.57 -6.66
CA ARG A 13 -4.40 22.46 -5.72
C ARG A 13 -3.32 21.57 -6.31
N VAL A 14 -3.63 20.45 -6.98
CA VAL A 14 -2.61 19.54 -7.54
C VAL A 14 -1.85 20.15 -8.71
N LEU A 15 -2.52 20.88 -9.61
CA LEU A 15 -1.84 21.61 -10.69
C LEU A 15 -1.08 22.82 -10.18
N TYR A 16 -1.55 23.46 -9.10
CA TYR A 16 -0.80 24.47 -8.37
C TYR A 16 0.46 23.86 -7.72
N CYS A 17 0.37 22.67 -7.12
CA CYS A 17 1.51 21.91 -6.59
C CYS A 17 2.54 21.60 -7.69
N LEU A 18 2.08 21.15 -8.86
CA LEU A 18 2.92 20.88 -10.03
C LEU A 18 3.58 22.16 -10.57
N ALA A 19 2.87 23.30 -10.52
CA ALA A 19 3.44 24.60 -10.85
C ALA A 19 4.49 25.03 -9.82
N VAL A 20 4.26 24.86 -8.52
CA VAL A 20 5.25 25.13 -7.45
C VAL A 20 6.46 24.18 -7.56
N HIS A 21 6.23 22.92 -7.97
CA HIS A 21 7.30 21.96 -8.21
C HIS A 21 8.16 22.33 -9.44
N LEU A 22 7.54 22.73 -10.56
CA LEU A 22 8.24 23.34 -11.70
C LEU A 22 9.11 24.55 -11.28
N LEU A 23 8.67 25.30 -10.28
CA LEU A 23 9.40 26.48 -9.81
C LEU A 23 10.58 26.15 -8.88
N SER A 24 10.50 25.05 -8.12
CA SER A 24 11.59 24.58 -7.25
C SER A 24 12.65 23.78 -8.01
N TYR A 25 12.26 22.98 -9.01
CA TYR A 25 13.21 22.15 -9.79
C TYR A 25 14.08 22.97 -10.75
N VAL A 26 13.60 24.12 -11.21
CA VAL A 26 14.30 24.94 -12.23
C VAL A 26 15.06 26.12 -11.61
N GLY A 27 15.14 26.22 -10.29
CA GLY A 27 16.05 27.15 -9.60
C GLY A 27 15.81 28.64 -9.87
N PHE A 28 14.56 29.06 -10.14
CA PHE A 28 14.28 30.43 -10.53
C PHE A 28 14.07 31.37 -9.32
N GLN A 29 14.81 32.48 -9.30
CA GLN A 29 14.55 33.61 -8.41
C GLN A 29 13.15 34.18 -8.67
N VAL A 30 12.43 34.52 -7.60
CA VAL A 30 11.01 34.91 -7.50
C VAL A 30 10.53 35.97 -8.53
N GLY A 31 11.42 36.73 -9.18
CA GLY A 31 11.10 37.68 -10.26
C GLY A 31 11.17 37.14 -11.70
N ALA A 32 11.93 36.07 -11.96
CA ALA A 32 12.08 35.43 -13.28
C ALA A 32 11.08 34.27 -13.52
N VAL A 33 10.37 33.89 -12.46
CA VAL A 33 9.43 32.76 -12.35
C VAL A 33 8.33 32.80 -13.40
N ARG A 34 7.68 33.96 -13.61
CA ARG A 34 6.53 34.05 -14.51
C ARG A 34 6.94 33.87 -15.97
N ASP A 35 7.97 34.58 -16.41
CA ASP A 35 8.36 34.58 -17.82
C ASP A 35 9.04 33.24 -18.19
N ALA A 36 9.79 32.62 -17.27
CA ALA A 36 10.30 31.27 -17.44
C ALA A 36 9.19 30.21 -17.47
N PHE A 37 8.19 30.33 -16.60
CA PHE A 37 7.01 29.46 -16.60
C PHE A 37 6.22 29.59 -17.91
N VAL A 38 5.92 30.83 -18.34
CA VAL A 38 5.24 31.09 -19.62
C VAL A 38 6.07 30.54 -20.77
N ASN A 39 7.40 30.69 -20.74
CA ASN A 39 8.26 30.11 -21.76
C ASN A 39 8.18 28.58 -21.79
N TYR A 40 8.31 27.90 -20.66
CA TYR A 40 8.16 26.45 -20.58
C TYR A 40 6.77 25.98 -21.02
N TRP A 41 5.72 26.64 -20.53
CA TRP A 41 4.33 26.21 -20.73
C TRP A 41 3.83 26.47 -22.16
N VAL A 42 4.13 27.65 -22.70
CA VAL A 42 3.70 28.08 -24.02
C VAL A 42 4.66 27.59 -25.11
N HIS A 43 5.97 27.81 -24.96
CA HIS A 43 6.94 27.42 -26.00
C HIS A 43 7.29 25.91 -25.93
N GLY A 44 7.11 25.27 -24.77
CA GLY A 44 7.20 23.80 -24.65
C GLY A 44 5.97 23.04 -25.16
N ASN A 45 5.00 23.75 -25.76
CA ASN A 45 3.77 23.21 -26.33
C ASN A 45 2.96 22.36 -25.32
N MET A 46 3.00 22.72 -24.03
CA MET A 46 2.30 21.97 -22.97
C MET A 46 0.78 22.13 -23.08
N LEU A 47 0.32 23.29 -23.55
CA LEU A 47 -1.10 23.61 -23.75
C LEU A 47 -1.83 22.68 -24.72
N THR A 48 -1.13 22.02 -25.64
CA THR A 48 -1.76 21.11 -26.63
C THR A 48 -1.73 19.64 -26.20
N LYS A 49 -1.02 19.31 -25.12
CA LYS A 49 -0.94 17.96 -24.59
C LYS A 49 -2.13 17.66 -23.68
N ASP A 50 -2.55 16.39 -23.63
CA ASP A 50 -3.49 15.93 -22.62
C ASP A 50 -2.92 16.02 -21.20
N VAL A 51 -3.79 16.13 -20.19
CA VAL A 51 -3.42 16.32 -18.79
C VAL A 51 -2.43 15.26 -18.29
N THR A 52 -2.62 13.99 -18.66
CA THR A 52 -1.70 12.92 -18.27
C THR A 52 -0.30 13.14 -18.83
N THR A 53 -0.19 13.51 -20.11
CA THR A 53 1.11 13.82 -20.73
C THR A 53 1.75 15.07 -20.14
N GLN A 54 0.94 16.08 -19.77
CA GLN A 54 1.44 17.27 -19.06
C GLN A 54 2.07 16.86 -17.73
N ILE A 55 1.32 16.18 -16.87
CA ILE A 55 1.79 15.73 -15.54
C ILE A 55 3.03 14.85 -15.65
N PHE A 56 3.01 13.89 -16.58
CA PHE A 56 4.18 13.05 -16.85
C PHE A 56 5.42 13.86 -17.24
N THR A 57 5.26 14.86 -18.12
CA THR A 57 6.39 15.70 -18.56
C THR A 57 6.93 16.57 -17.43
N ILE A 58 6.05 16.99 -16.51
CA ILE A 58 6.41 17.84 -15.37
C ILE A 58 7.19 17.06 -14.31
N LEU A 59 6.73 15.86 -13.96
CA LEU A 59 7.34 15.06 -12.89
C LEU A 59 8.63 14.38 -13.32
N LYS A 60 8.72 13.99 -14.58
CA LYS A 60 9.84 13.21 -15.11
C LYS A 60 11.12 14.03 -15.14
N GLN A 61 12.21 13.44 -14.63
CA GLN A 61 13.55 13.99 -14.82
C GLN A 61 13.85 14.29 -16.30
N PRO A 62 14.56 15.40 -16.63
CA PRO A 62 14.76 15.83 -18.01
C PRO A 62 15.28 14.73 -18.95
N ASP A 63 16.24 13.93 -18.48
CA ASP A 63 16.95 12.93 -19.29
C ASP A 63 16.28 11.55 -19.33
N LEU A 64 15.28 11.29 -18.47
CA LEU A 64 14.61 9.99 -18.41
C LEU A 64 13.42 9.90 -19.37
N LYS A 65 12.94 8.70 -19.66
CA LYS A 65 11.71 8.46 -20.47
C LYS A 65 10.57 7.84 -19.66
N TYR A 66 10.73 7.82 -18.35
CA TYR A 66 9.85 7.17 -17.37
C TYR A 66 9.95 7.94 -16.05
N LEU A 67 8.95 7.75 -15.19
CA LEU A 67 8.92 8.26 -13.82
C LEU A 67 9.53 7.22 -12.88
N THR A 68 10.33 7.67 -11.92
CA THR A 68 10.78 6.88 -10.78
C THR A 68 9.93 7.18 -9.55
N GLN A 69 10.13 6.43 -8.47
CA GLN A 69 9.48 6.69 -7.19
C GLN A 69 9.80 8.09 -6.65
N ASP A 70 11.06 8.53 -6.78
CA ASP A 70 11.52 9.85 -6.32
C ASP A 70 10.81 11.02 -7.01
N ASP A 71 10.38 10.85 -8.26
CA ASP A 71 9.68 11.89 -9.04
C ASP A 71 8.32 12.28 -8.42
N PHE A 72 7.74 11.43 -7.57
CA PHE A 72 6.46 11.70 -6.90
C PHE A 72 6.60 12.41 -5.55
N LYS A 73 7.77 12.32 -4.91
CA LYS A 73 8.02 12.88 -3.57
C LYS A 73 7.64 14.36 -3.44
N PRO A 74 7.96 15.23 -4.43
CA PRO A 74 7.64 16.66 -4.32
C PRO A 74 6.14 16.96 -4.32
N VAL A 75 5.36 16.23 -5.14
CA VAL A 75 3.90 16.38 -5.17
C VAL A 75 3.28 15.91 -3.86
N LEU A 76 3.75 14.78 -3.32
CA LEU A 76 3.21 14.23 -2.08
C LEU A 76 3.56 15.07 -0.86
N ARG A 77 4.76 15.66 -0.82
CA ARG A 77 5.13 16.64 0.22
C ARG A 77 4.16 17.81 0.25
N GLU A 78 3.80 18.34 -0.92
CA GLU A 78 2.86 19.47 -1.01
C GLU A 78 1.43 19.05 -0.66
N LEU A 79 0.99 17.85 -1.09
CA LEU A 79 -0.31 17.30 -0.71
C LEU A 79 -0.42 17.19 0.82
N LEU A 80 0.57 16.60 1.48
CA LEU A 80 0.65 16.49 2.93
C LEU A 80 0.71 17.85 3.64
N ALA A 81 1.27 18.87 2.99
CA ALA A 81 1.37 20.21 3.55
C ALA A 81 0.06 21.03 3.44
N THR A 82 -0.77 20.76 2.43
CA THR A 82 -1.86 21.67 2.02
C THR A 82 -3.26 21.06 2.01
N HIS A 83 -3.38 19.73 2.09
CA HIS A 83 -4.66 19.06 2.05
C HIS A 83 -5.35 19.12 3.43
N PRO A 84 -6.61 19.60 3.52
CA PRO A 84 -7.30 19.81 4.80
C PRO A 84 -7.46 18.50 5.59
N GLY A 85 -7.82 17.41 4.91
CA GLY A 85 -7.91 16.07 5.52
C GLY A 85 -6.59 15.45 6.00
N LEU A 86 -5.45 16.15 5.88
CA LEU A 86 -4.14 15.71 6.39
C LEU A 86 -3.52 16.71 7.38
N GLU A 87 -4.21 17.81 7.71
CA GLU A 87 -3.72 18.84 8.63
C GLU A 87 -3.40 18.27 10.01
N PHE A 88 -4.18 17.29 10.48
CA PHE A 88 -4.01 16.66 11.80
C PHE A 88 -2.64 15.97 11.95
N LEU A 89 -2.04 15.48 10.86
CA LEU A 89 -0.71 14.85 10.89
C LEU A 89 0.38 15.84 11.28
N GLN A 90 0.16 17.12 11.03
CA GLN A 90 1.10 18.18 11.39
C GLN A 90 0.98 18.58 12.88
N SER A 91 -0.15 18.27 13.53
CA SER A 91 -0.53 18.84 14.83
C SER A 91 -0.55 17.87 16.02
N THR A 92 -0.37 16.55 15.82
CA THR A 92 -0.60 15.56 16.89
C THR A 92 0.65 14.73 17.20
N PRO A 93 1.43 15.07 18.25
CA PRO A 93 2.62 14.33 18.68
C PRO A 93 2.32 12.96 19.31
N GLU A 94 1.14 12.77 19.92
CA GLU A 94 0.84 11.56 20.70
C GLU A 94 0.81 10.28 19.84
N PHE A 95 0.24 10.34 18.63
CA PHE A 95 0.25 9.25 17.66
C PHE A 95 1.67 8.80 17.25
N GLN A 96 2.67 9.66 17.45
CA GLN A 96 4.01 9.50 16.87
C GLN A 96 5.00 8.90 17.87
N GLU A 97 4.69 9.05 19.16
CA GLU A 97 5.49 8.53 20.27
C GLU A 97 5.22 7.03 20.52
N ARG A 98 3.98 6.58 20.27
CA ARG A 98 3.52 5.20 20.49
C ARG A 98 4.09 4.18 19.50
N TYR A 99 4.21 4.55 18.21
CA TYR A 99 4.71 3.67 17.16
C TYR A 99 6.25 3.71 16.97
N GLY A 100 7.01 4.05 18.02
CA GLY A 100 8.46 3.83 18.05
C GLY A 100 9.31 4.67 17.09
N LEU A 101 8.79 5.79 16.58
CA LEU A 101 9.51 6.64 15.61
C LEU A 101 10.74 7.38 16.20
N ARG A 102 11.07 7.15 17.47
CA ARG A 102 12.28 7.68 18.12
C ARG A 102 13.57 7.11 17.52
N GLU A 103 13.57 5.86 17.05
CA GLU A 103 14.82 5.13 16.71
C GLU A 103 15.24 5.22 15.24
N ALA A 104 14.34 5.61 14.33
CA ALA A 104 14.66 5.85 12.92
C ALA A 104 15.67 7.01 12.72
N THR A 105 15.90 7.83 13.75
CA THR A 105 16.93 8.88 13.76
C THR A 105 18.36 8.34 13.90
N SER A 106 18.54 7.07 14.26
CA SER A 106 19.86 6.44 14.39
C SER A 106 20.34 5.74 13.11
N CYS A 107 19.44 5.50 12.15
CA CYS A 107 19.78 4.85 10.88
C CYS A 107 20.45 5.85 9.93
N THR A 108 21.75 6.05 10.13
CA THR A 108 22.60 6.94 9.32
C THR A 108 22.88 6.42 7.90
N ASP A 109 22.32 5.28 7.49
CA ASP A 109 22.60 4.64 6.20
C ASP A 109 21.46 4.69 5.16
N CYS A 110 20.33 5.35 5.45
CA CYS A 110 19.26 5.51 4.47
C CYS A 110 19.42 6.81 3.64
N ALA A 111 20.30 6.76 2.63
CA ALA A 111 20.28 7.55 1.38
C ALA A 111 20.02 9.09 1.39
N LEU A 112 20.06 9.79 2.53
CA LEU A 112 19.89 11.25 2.62
C LEU A 112 21.23 12.03 2.65
N SER A 113 22.39 11.38 2.42
CA SER A 113 23.70 12.06 2.48
C SER A 113 24.09 12.86 1.22
N ARG A 114 23.13 13.40 0.46
CA ARG A 114 23.42 14.37 -0.62
C ARG A 114 22.55 15.62 -0.56
N ALA A 115 22.52 16.24 0.61
CA ALA A 115 22.41 17.69 0.70
C ALA A 115 23.33 18.16 1.83
N SER A 116 24.53 18.60 1.46
CA SER A 116 25.39 19.39 2.33
C SER A 116 24.60 20.61 2.81
N TYR A 117 24.46 20.72 4.13
CA TYR A 117 24.26 21.89 5.00
C TYR A 117 23.19 21.60 6.08
N LEU A 118 23.67 21.22 7.27
CA LEU A 118 23.01 21.38 8.58
C LEU A 118 21.60 20.77 8.72
N ALA A 119 21.49 19.46 8.89
CA ALA A 119 20.30 18.88 9.53
C ALA A 119 20.48 18.97 11.07
N PRO A 120 19.62 19.67 11.83
CA PRO A 120 19.68 19.70 13.30
C PRO A 120 19.26 18.34 13.91
N PRO A 121 19.60 18.05 15.18
CA PRO A 121 19.32 16.77 15.85
C PRO A 121 17.83 16.57 16.23
N CYS A 122 16.91 17.28 15.60
CA CYS A 122 15.48 17.23 15.89
C CYS A 122 14.69 17.15 14.57
N VAL A 123 14.75 16.01 13.90
CA VAL A 123 13.69 15.67 12.94
C VAL A 123 12.48 15.35 13.80
N SER A 124 11.52 16.28 13.90
CA SER A 124 10.29 16.08 14.67
C SER A 124 9.59 14.80 14.18
N LEU A 125 9.04 14.00 15.10
CA LEU A 125 8.33 12.74 14.81
C LEU A 125 7.25 12.91 13.72
N VAL A 126 6.71 14.12 13.58
CA VAL A 126 5.79 14.58 12.52
C VAL A 126 6.36 14.32 11.13
N PHE A 127 7.64 14.63 10.92
CA PHE A 127 8.28 14.44 9.61
C PHE A 127 8.43 12.97 9.26
N VAL A 128 8.54 12.07 10.24
CA VAL A 128 8.73 10.65 9.99
C VAL A 128 7.43 9.98 9.55
N LEU A 129 6.29 10.25 10.23
CA LEU A 129 4.98 9.77 9.76
C LEU A 129 4.59 10.33 8.40
N LEU A 130 4.79 11.64 8.19
CA LEU A 130 4.52 12.27 6.90
C LEU A 130 5.37 11.65 5.79
N HIS A 131 6.62 11.30 6.09
CA HIS A 131 7.48 10.59 5.16
C HIS A 131 6.91 9.21 4.80
N TRP A 132 6.57 8.38 5.79
CA TRP A 132 6.02 7.03 5.55
C TRP A 132 4.66 7.05 4.86
N ALA A 133 3.81 8.02 5.16
CA ALA A 133 2.56 8.23 4.45
C ALA A 133 2.80 8.53 2.96
N ALA A 134 3.73 9.43 2.65
CA ALA A 134 4.12 9.70 1.27
C ALA A 134 4.70 8.46 0.58
N GLU A 135 5.66 7.76 1.20
CA GLU A 135 6.27 6.56 0.63
C GLU A 135 5.22 5.47 0.35
N THR A 136 4.26 5.25 1.27
CA THR A 136 3.17 4.29 1.08
C THR A 136 2.31 4.64 -0.14
N VAL A 137 1.99 5.92 -0.35
CA VAL A 137 1.27 6.37 -1.54
C VAL A 137 2.06 6.04 -2.80
N ILE A 138 3.38 6.29 -2.81
CA ILE A 138 4.26 5.97 -3.95
C ILE A 138 4.26 4.46 -4.21
N TYR A 139 4.44 3.63 -3.19
CA TYR A 139 4.45 2.18 -3.34
C TYR A 139 3.12 1.66 -3.89
N ARG A 140 1.99 2.19 -3.41
CA ARG A 140 0.65 1.88 -3.95
C ARG A 140 0.51 2.31 -5.42
N ILE A 141 1.04 3.47 -5.79
CA ILE A 141 1.05 3.92 -7.20
C ILE A 141 1.81 2.92 -8.07
N PHE A 142 3.02 2.54 -7.67
CA PHE A 142 3.83 1.61 -8.46
C PHE A 142 3.22 0.21 -8.52
N TYR A 143 2.67 -0.28 -7.41
CA TYR A 143 1.99 -1.57 -7.33
C TYR A 143 0.84 -1.70 -8.35
N TYR A 144 -0.01 -0.68 -8.47
CA TYR A 144 -1.16 -0.73 -9.38
C TYR A 144 -0.85 -0.26 -10.80
N VAL A 145 0.05 0.73 -10.98
CA VAL A 145 0.22 1.40 -12.28
C VAL A 145 1.46 0.90 -13.04
N ASN A 146 2.58 0.60 -12.36
CA ASN A 146 3.79 0.12 -13.04
C ASN A 146 3.73 -1.40 -13.27
N ARG A 147 2.87 -1.81 -14.21
CA ARG A 147 2.62 -3.22 -14.55
C ARG A 147 3.85 -3.98 -15.03
N SER A 148 4.87 -3.30 -15.56
CA SER A 148 6.13 -3.98 -15.89
C SER A 148 6.98 -4.36 -14.68
N GLY A 149 6.69 -3.83 -13.48
CA GLY A 149 7.40 -4.17 -12.24
C GLY A 149 8.89 -3.82 -12.23
N ASN A 150 9.32 -2.90 -13.09
CA ASN A 150 10.73 -2.54 -13.31
C ASN A 150 11.13 -1.22 -12.64
N GLY A 151 10.24 -0.62 -11.84
CA GLY A 151 10.47 0.67 -11.17
C GLY A 151 10.51 1.86 -12.14
N CYS A 152 10.15 1.66 -13.41
CA CYS A 152 10.21 2.67 -14.46
C CYS A 152 8.80 2.89 -15.02
N LEU A 153 8.03 3.80 -14.41
CA LEU A 153 6.65 4.05 -14.80
C LEU A 153 6.59 4.85 -16.11
N THR A 154 6.11 4.23 -17.18
CA THR A 154 6.05 4.86 -18.51
C THR A 154 4.80 5.71 -18.71
N LEU A 155 4.83 6.65 -19.66
CA LEU A 155 3.65 7.43 -20.04
C LEU A 155 2.48 6.53 -20.48
N ARG A 156 2.78 5.39 -21.13
CA ARG A 156 1.76 4.44 -21.59
C ARG A 156 1.04 3.78 -20.41
N GLU A 157 1.79 3.37 -19.39
CA GLU A 157 1.22 2.83 -18.16
C GLU A 157 0.41 3.89 -17.42
N LEU A 158 0.94 5.10 -17.27
CA LEU A 158 0.24 6.20 -16.62
C LEU A 158 -1.09 6.55 -17.33
N LYS A 159 -1.11 6.53 -18.67
CA LYS A 159 -2.33 6.74 -19.48
C LYS A 159 -3.36 5.62 -19.36
N ARG A 160 -2.93 4.40 -19.06
CA ARG A 160 -3.82 3.25 -18.85
C ARG A 160 -4.32 3.14 -17.42
N GLY A 161 -3.55 3.67 -16.47
CA GLY A 161 -3.89 3.76 -15.07
C GLY A 161 -4.96 4.82 -14.78
N ASN A 162 -5.22 4.98 -13.49
CA ASN A 162 -6.24 5.90 -12.98
C ASN A 162 -5.68 6.95 -12.00
N LEU A 163 -4.34 7.06 -11.93
CA LEU A 163 -3.67 7.97 -11.02
C LEU A 163 -4.10 9.43 -11.22
N ILE A 164 -4.19 9.88 -12.47
CA ILE A 164 -4.55 11.27 -12.76
C ILE A 164 -5.97 11.61 -12.28
N VAL A 165 -6.89 10.65 -12.43
CA VAL A 165 -8.27 10.81 -11.93
C VAL A 165 -8.29 10.83 -10.41
N ALA A 166 -7.52 9.96 -9.75
CA ALA A 166 -7.39 9.95 -8.30
C ALA A 166 -6.77 11.24 -7.76
N MET A 167 -5.76 11.79 -8.44
CA MET A 167 -5.14 13.08 -8.12
C MET A 167 -6.14 14.24 -8.23
N GLN A 168 -6.98 14.24 -9.28
CA GLN A 168 -8.04 15.25 -9.42
C GLN A 168 -9.09 15.12 -8.32
N TYR A 169 -9.47 13.90 -7.96
CA TYR A 169 -10.44 13.70 -6.88
C TYR A 169 -9.87 14.12 -5.51
N ALA A 170 -8.58 13.87 -5.24
CA ALA A 170 -7.88 14.35 -4.05
C ALA A 170 -7.78 15.88 -3.95
N ASP A 171 -8.03 16.60 -5.04
CA ASP A 171 -8.04 18.06 -5.05
C ASP A 171 -9.39 18.64 -4.60
N GLU A 172 -10.46 17.95 -4.99
CA GLU A 172 -11.84 18.37 -4.77
C GLU A 172 -12.39 17.89 -3.44
N GLU A 173 -11.97 16.70 -2.99
CA GLU A 173 -12.50 16.06 -1.78
C GLU A 173 -11.70 16.46 -0.53
N GLU A 174 -12.38 17.09 0.44
CA GLU A 174 -11.72 17.54 1.68
C GLU A 174 -11.36 16.39 2.62
N ASP A 175 -12.13 15.29 2.56
CA ASP A 175 -11.89 14.05 3.32
C ASP A 175 -11.02 13.07 2.51
N ILE A 176 -9.73 13.05 2.83
CA ILE A 176 -8.74 12.22 2.11
C ILE A 176 -9.07 10.73 2.17
N ASN A 177 -9.81 10.26 3.18
CA ASN A 177 -10.14 8.85 3.35
C ASN A 177 -11.19 8.36 2.34
N LYS A 178 -11.97 9.27 1.74
CA LYS A 178 -12.83 8.92 0.60
C LYS A 178 -12.03 8.70 -0.70
N VAL A 179 -10.80 9.21 -0.77
CA VAL A 179 -9.89 9.02 -1.89
C VAL A 179 -9.13 7.69 -1.74
N LEU A 180 -9.88 6.58 -1.81
CA LEU A 180 -9.40 5.21 -1.56
C LEU A 180 -8.21 4.82 -2.45
N ARG A 181 -8.21 5.31 -3.69
CA ARG A 181 -7.14 5.06 -4.67
C ARG A 181 -5.90 5.86 -4.28
N TYR A 182 -4.86 5.15 -3.85
CA TYR A 182 -3.54 5.66 -3.49
C TYR A 182 -3.49 6.51 -2.22
N PHE A 183 -4.40 7.47 -2.03
CA PHE A 183 -4.22 8.58 -1.09
C PHE A 183 -4.88 8.42 0.28
N SER A 184 -5.81 7.49 0.46
CA SER A 184 -6.48 7.25 1.77
C SER A 184 -5.48 7.06 2.91
N TYR A 185 -5.67 7.86 3.96
CA TYR A 185 -4.86 7.79 5.18
C TYR A 185 -5.20 6.54 6.00
N GLU A 186 -6.48 6.14 6.08
CA GLU A 186 -6.90 4.88 6.71
C GLU A 186 -6.12 3.69 6.16
N HIS A 187 -5.93 3.64 4.82
CA HIS A 187 -5.15 2.57 4.19
C HIS A 187 -3.68 2.59 4.60
N PHE A 188 -3.06 3.77 4.66
CA PHE A 188 -1.69 3.90 5.14
C PHE A 188 -1.58 3.44 6.61
N TYR A 189 -2.50 3.89 7.47
CA TYR A 189 -2.49 3.56 8.89
C TYR A 189 -2.53 2.06 9.11
N VAL A 190 -3.45 1.35 8.45
CA VAL A 190 -3.55 -0.12 8.54
C VAL A 190 -2.27 -0.81 8.07
N ILE A 191 -1.70 -0.40 6.92
CA ILE A 191 -0.45 -0.99 6.41
C ILE A 191 0.67 -0.80 7.43
N TYR A 192 0.80 0.41 7.97
CA TYR A 192 1.85 0.76 8.92
C TYR A 192 1.69 0.01 10.24
N CYS A 193 0.50 -0.01 10.84
CA CYS A 193 0.23 -0.77 12.07
C CYS A 193 0.50 -2.27 11.87
N LYS A 194 0.09 -2.85 10.73
CA LYS A 194 0.36 -4.27 10.44
C LYS A 194 1.84 -4.58 10.26
N PHE A 195 2.62 -3.65 9.71
CA PHE A 195 4.07 -3.79 9.68
C PHE A 195 4.65 -3.75 11.10
N TRP A 196 4.24 -2.75 11.88
CA TRP A 196 4.71 -2.50 13.23
C TRP A 196 4.39 -3.66 14.19
N GLU A 197 3.21 -4.29 14.06
CA GLU A 197 2.82 -5.49 14.81
C GLU A 197 3.80 -6.67 14.61
N LEU A 198 4.45 -6.76 13.44
CA LEU A 198 5.37 -7.85 13.09
C LEU A 198 6.83 -7.54 13.45
N ASP A 199 7.24 -6.28 13.28
CA ASP A 199 8.59 -5.78 13.55
C ASP A 199 8.79 -5.53 15.05
N THR A 200 8.94 -6.61 15.81
CA THR A 200 9.02 -6.59 17.27
C THR A 200 10.33 -6.00 17.83
N ASP A 201 11.40 -6.02 17.05
CA ASP A 201 12.71 -5.44 17.39
C ASP A 201 12.89 -4.03 16.82
N HIS A 202 11.90 -3.52 16.08
CA HIS A 202 11.81 -2.15 15.58
C HIS A 202 13.01 -1.74 14.70
N ASP A 203 13.59 -2.71 13.98
CA ASP A 203 14.72 -2.47 13.08
C ASP A 203 14.26 -2.09 11.65
N PHE A 204 12.95 -1.91 11.44
CA PHE A 204 12.30 -1.64 10.16
C PHE A 204 12.50 -2.75 9.13
N LEU A 205 12.76 -3.98 9.59
CA LEU A 205 12.93 -5.14 8.74
C LEU A 205 12.13 -6.33 9.26
N ILE A 206 11.43 -7.01 8.37
CA ILE A 206 10.66 -8.21 8.69
C ILE A 206 11.44 -9.42 8.16
N ASP A 207 11.75 -10.36 9.05
CA ASP A 207 12.26 -11.66 8.65
C ASP A 207 11.13 -12.70 8.47
N LYS A 208 11.54 -13.92 8.12
CA LYS A 208 10.61 -15.02 7.88
C LYS A 208 9.78 -15.39 9.12
N GLU A 209 10.40 -15.36 10.29
CA GLU A 209 9.75 -15.71 11.56
C GLU A 209 8.77 -14.63 12.00
N ASN A 210 9.05 -13.37 11.67
CA ASN A 210 8.08 -12.29 11.80
C ASN A 210 6.89 -12.54 10.86
N LEU A 211 7.11 -12.72 9.55
CA LEU A 211 6.01 -12.82 8.58
C LEU A 211 5.10 -14.04 8.80
N ILE A 212 5.63 -15.16 9.29
CA ILE A 212 4.83 -16.36 9.65
C ILE A 212 3.74 -16.02 10.68
N ARG A 213 3.88 -14.98 11.49
CA ARG A 213 2.88 -14.57 12.49
C ARG A 213 1.75 -13.73 11.89
N TYR A 214 1.90 -13.24 10.65
CA TYR A 214 0.91 -12.40 9.99
C TYR A 214 -0.48 -13.05 9.96
N GLY A 215 -1.50 -12.27 10.33
CA GLY A 215 -2.89 -12.72 10.37
C GLY A 215 -3.13 -13.88 11.34
N ASN A 216 -2.40 -13.94 12.47
CA ASN A 216 -2.43 -15.06 13.41
C ASN A 216 -2.07 -16.38 12.71
N HIS A 217 -0.89 -16.40 12.10
CA HIS A 217 -0.39 -17.54 11.32
C HIS A 217 -1.29 -17.92 10.14
N ALA A 218 -1.89 -16.97 9.45
CA ALA A 218 -2.83 -17.25 8.36
C ALA A 218 -2.19 -18.06 7.22
N LEU A 219 -0.94 -17.76 6.88
CA LEU A 219 -0.22 -18.31 5.74
C LEU A 219 0.54 -19.61 6.08
N THR A 220 0.64 -20.53 5.12
CA THR A 220 1.48 -21.74 5.25
C THR A 220 2.98 -21.40 5.18
N TYR A 221 3.82 -22.26 5.76
CA TYR A 221 5.27 -22.13 5.68
C TYR A 221 5.75 -22.18 4.23
N ARG A 222 5.26 -23.15 3.43
CA ARG A 222 5.61 -23.28 2.01
C ARG A 222 5.42 -21.99 1.23
N ILE A 223 4.34 -21.23 1.45
CA ILE A 223 4.14 -19.97 0.71
C ILE A 223 5.04 -18.85 1.23
N VAL A 224 5.26 -18.78 2.55
CA VAL A 224 6.19 -17.79 3.13
C VAL A 224 7.62 -18.02 2.63
N ASP A 225 8.05 -19.27 2.45
CA ASP A 225 9.32 -19.62 1.81
C ASP A 225 9.46 -19.06 0.41
N ARG A 226 8.39 -19.11 -0.39
CA ARG A 226 8.39 -18.57 -1.76
C ARG A 226 8.52 -17.06 -1.76
N ILE A 227 7.88 -16.38 -0.81
CA ILE A 227 8.02 -14.93 -0.61
C ILE A 227 9.46 -14.56 -0.29
N PHE A 228 10.08 -15.21 0.71
CA PHE A 228 11.46 -14.94 1.13
C PHE A 228 12.53 -15.46 0.17
N SER A 229 12.17 -16.40 -0.71
CA SER A 229 12.98 -16.76 -1.89
C SER A 229 12.94 -15.67 -2.98
N GLN A 230 12.14 -14.61 -2.78
CA GLN A 230 12.03 -13.45 -3.65
C GLN A 230 11.67 -13.85 -5.10
N VAL A 231 10.80 -14.85 -5.21
CA VAL A 231 10.24 -15.30 -6.49
C VAL A 231 9.21 -14.32 -7.04
N PRO A 232 8.20 -13.87 -6.27
CA PRO A 232 7.18 -12.97 -6.84
C PRO A 232 7.77 -11.61 -7.22
N ARG A 233 8.71 -11.12 -6.41
CA ARG A 233 9.40 -9.84 -6.56
C ARG A 233 10.73 -9.88 -5.80
N LYS A 234 11.76 -9.25 -6.35
CA LYS A 234 13.03 -9.00 -5.64
C LYS A 234 12.83 -7.93 -4.57
N PHE A 235 13.33 -8.19 -3.37
CA PHE A 235 13.24 -7.24 -2.27
C PHE A 235 14.12 -6.02 -2.54
N THR A 236 13.65 -4.85 -2.11
CA THR A 236 14.44 -3.61 -2.14
C THR A 236 15.30 -3.46 -0.89
N SER A 237 15.02 -4.25 0.15
CA SER A 237 15.92 -4.44 1.29
C SER A 237 17.34 -4.82 0.85
N LYS A 238 18.33 -4.17 1.49
CA LYS A 238 19.76 -4.47 1.30
C LYS A 238 20.25 -5.56 2.25
N VAL A 239 19.41 -6.02 3.16
CA VAL A 239 19.73 -7.03 4.17
C VAL A 239 19.20 -8.38 3.70
N GLU A 240 20.10 -9.36 3.57
CA GLU A 240 19.76 -10.70 3.11
C GLU A 240 18.74 -11.36 4.06
N GLY A 241 17.75 -12.03 3.47
CA GLY A 241 16.72 -12.75 4.23
C GLY A 241 15.71 -11.85 4.96
N LYS A 242 15.81 -10.52 4.81
CA LYS A 242 14.89 -9.56 5.43
C LYS A 242 14.17 -8.71 4.38
N MET A 243 12.88 -8.46 4.58
CA MET A 243 12.07 -7.59 3.74
C MET A 243 11.92 -6.21 4.38
N GLY A 244 11.99 -5.13 3.59
CA GLY A 244 11.77 -3.77 4.08
C GLY A 244 10.30 -3.37 4.04
N TYR A 245 10.00 -2.16 4.50
CA TYR A 245 8.63 -1.63 4.49
C TYR A 245 7.99 -1.60 3.10
N GLU A 246 8.73 -1.19 2.05
CA GLU A 246 8.23 -1.23 0.66
C GLU A 246 7.83 -2.65 0.25
N ASP A 247 8.70 -3.63 0.52
CA ASP A 247 8.46 -5.03 0.20
C ASP A 247 7.20 -5.55 0.92
N PHE A 248 7.01 -5.10 2.17
CA PHE A 248 5.82 -5.43 2.96
C PHE A 248 4.55 -4.80 2.40
N VAL A 249 4.60 -3.55 1.92
CA VAL A 249 3.46 -2.92 1.25
C VAL A 249 3.00 -3.75 0.03
N TYR A 250 3.95 -4.25 -0.77
CA TYR A 250 3.61 -5.14 -1.89
C TYR A 250 3.01 -6.47 -1.41
N PHE A 251 3.56 -7.06 -0.35
CA PHE A 251 3.03 -8.28 0.26
C PHE A 251 1.59 -8.08 0.75
N ILE A 252 1.32 -7.09 1.60
CA ILE A 252 0.01 -6.92 2.22
C ILE A 252 -1.08 -6.56 1.21
N LEU A 253 -0.76 -5.73 0.20
CA LEU A 253 -1.69 -5.43 -0.90
C LEU A 253 -2.00 -6.67 -1.74
N SER A 254 -1.02 -7.58 -1.90
CA SER A 254 -1.24 -8.84 -2.61
C SER A 254 -2.02 -9.83 -1.76
N GLU A 255 -1.73 -9.91 -0.46
CA GLU A 255 -2.35 -10.86 0.46
C GLU A 255 -3.82 -10.53 0.72
N GLU A 256 -4.13 -9.24 0.89
CA GLU A 256 -5.45 -8.78 1.31
C GLU A 256 -6.46 -8.59 0.17
N ASP A 257 -6.00 -8.43 -1.08
CA ASP A 257 -6.83 -8.47 -2.28
C ASP A 257 -6.20 -9.39 -3.33
N LYS A 258 -6.47 -10.69 -3.20
CA LYS A 258 -5.94 -11.73 -4.11
C LYS A 258 -6.60 -11.71 -5.48
N SER A 259 -7.72 -11.03 -5.62
CA SER A 259 -8.48 -10.90 -6.86
C SER A 259 -7.94 -9.77 -7.74
N SER A 260 -7.13 -8.86 -7.19
CA SER A 260 -6.50 -7.78 -7.94
C SER A 260 -5.46 -8.30 -8.95
N GLU A 261 -5.39 -7.69 -10.14
CA GLU A 261 -4.44 -8.08 -11.19
C GLU A 261 -2.95 -8.13 -10.75
N PRO A 262 -2.39 -7.18 -9.96
CA PRO A 262 -1.01 -7.32 -9.45
C PRO A 262 -0.86 -8.50 -8.48
N SER A 263 -1.88 -8.79 -7.68
CA SER A 263 -1.85 -9.89 -6.73
C SER A 263 -1.91 -11.25 -7.42
N LEU A 264 -2.77 -11.38 -8.45
CA LEU A 264 -2.81 -12.60 -9.28
C LEU A 264 -1.43 -12.92 -9.86
N GLU A 265 -0.71 -11.90 -10.36
CA GLU A 265 0.67 -12.07 -10.85
C GLU A 265 1.66 -12.42 -9.74
N TYR A 266 1.52 -11.82 -8.56
CA TYR A 266 2.35 -12.09 -7.39
C TYR A 266 2.23 -13.56 -6.97
N TRP A 267 1.00 -14.04 -6.73
CA TRP A 267 0.76 -15.39 -6.25
C TRP A 267 0.95 -16.44 -7.34
N PHE A 268 0.65 -16.13 -8.60
CA PHE A 268 0.93 -17.05 -9.72
C PHE A 268 2.41 -17.45 -9.74
N LYS A 269 3.33 -16.48 -9.66
CA LYS A 269 4.78 -16.76 -9.60
C LYS A 269 5.18 -17.55 -8.36
N CYS A 270 4.51 -17.35 -7.23
CA CYS A 270 4.78 -18.14 -6.03
C CYS A 270 4.41 -19.62 -6.22
N ILE A 271 3.29 -19.90 -6.89
CA ILE A 271 2.77 -21.27 -7.07
C ILE A 271 3.44 -22.00 -8.23
N ASP A 272 3.78 -21.31 -9.30
CA ASP A 272 4.57 -21.83 -10.43
C ASP A 272 5.99 -22.17 -9.93
N LEU A 273 6.23 -23.44 -9.62
CA LEU A 273 7.45 -23.91 -8.96
C LEU A 273 8.59 -24.08 -9.95
N ASP A 274 8.28 -24.42 -11.20
CA ASP A 274 9.25 -24.66 -12.27
C ASP A 274 9.40 -23.47 -13.25
N GLU A 275 8.64 -22.40 -13.02
CA GLU A 275 8.66 -21.14 -13.78
C GLU A 275 8.31 -21.32 -15.27
N ASN A 276 7.46 -22.31 -15.58
CA ASN A 276 7.07 -22.62 -16.94
C ASN A 276 5.88 -21.79 -17.46
N GLY A 277 5.24 -20.98 -16.60
CA GLY A 277 4.12 -20.13 -16.96
C GLY A 277 2.75 -20.80 -16.89
N VAL A 278 2.64 -21.99 -16.28
CA VAL A 278 1.38 -22.68 -15.99
C VAL A 278 1.38 -23.27 -14.57
N ILE A 279 0.22 -23.31 -13.92
CA ILE A 279 0.03 -23.99 -12.64
C ILE A 279 -0.62 -25.35 -12.90
N THR A 280 0.06 -26.40 -12.48
CA THR A 280 -0.36 -27.79 -12.67
C THR A 280 -0.96 -28.38 -11.38
N ARG A 281 -1.59 -29.55 -11.55
CA ARG A 281 -2.09 -30.37 -10.43
C ARG A 281 -1.03 -30.59 -9.34
N ASN A 282 0.21 -30.89 -9.74
CA ASN A 282 1.28 -31.25 -8.81
C ASN A 282 1.69 -30.08 -7.93
N GLU A 283 1.73 -28.86 -8.48
CA GLU A 283 2.10 -27.66 -7.74
C GLU A 283 0.99 -27.27 -6.76
N MET A 284 -0.27 -27.31 -7.20
CA MET A 284 -1.40 -27.08 -6.29
C MET A 284 -1.44 -28.11 -5.16
N GLN A 285 -1.23 -29.39 -5.47
CA GLN A 285 -1.17 -30.44 -4.45
C GLN A 285 -0.05 -30.18 -3.45
N PHE A 286 1.13 -29.74 -3.93
CA PHE A 286 2.23 -29.37 -3.06
C PHE A 286 1.84 -28.27 -2.07
N PHE A 287 1.12 -27.22 -2.44
CA PHE A 287 0.71 -26.23 -1.42
C PHE A 287 -0.42 -26.77 -0.53
N TYR A 288 -1.40 -27.47 -1.12
CA TYR A 288 -2.56 -27.96 -0.40
C TYR A 288 -2.24 -29.03 0.67
N GLU A 289 -1.21 -29.86 0.49
CA GLU A 289 -0.79 -30.86 1.48
C GLU A 289 -0.51 -30.26 2.87
N GLU A 290 0.17 -29.11 2.91
CA GLU A 290 0.40 -28.42 4.18
C GLU A 290 -0.90 -27.86 4.74
N GLN A 291 -1.78 -27.36 3.86
CA GLN A 291 -3.06 -26.80 4.26
C GLN A 291 -3.98 -27.85 4.87
N LEU A 292 -4.01 -29.04 4.30
CA LEU A 292 -4.72 -30.23 4.79
C LEU A 292 -4.26 -30.60 6.20
N HIS A 293 -2.95 -30.67 6.44
CA HIS A 293 -2.40 -30.96 7.75
C HIS A 293 -2.85 -29.93 8.81
N ARG A 294 -2.88 -28.64 8.44
CA ARG A 294 -3.35 -27.60 9.36
C ARG A 294 -4.85 -27.71 9.68
N MET A 295 -5.68 -28.13 8.73
CA MET A 295 -7.10 -28.39 8.96
C MET A 295 -7.31 -29.53 9.97
N GLU A 296 -6.54 -30.61 9.83
CA GLU A 296 -6.56 -31.74 10.78
C GLU A 296 -6.19 -31.29 12.20
N CYS A 297 -5.15 -30.45 12.34
CA CYS A 297 -4.74 -29.90 13.64
C CYS A 297 -5.83 -29.02 14.28
N MET A 298 -6.71 -28.41 13.49
CA MET A 298 -7.84 -27.60 13.94
C MET A 298 -9.15 -28.38 14.08
N ALA A 299 -9.08 -29.72 14.01
CA ALA A 299 -10.25 -30.61 14.04
C ALA A 299 -11.33 -30.25 13.02
N GLN A 300 -10.93 -29.70 11.87
CA GLN A 300 -11.80 -29.50 10.72
C GLN A 300 -11.83 -30.77 9.88
N GLU A 301 -12.93 -31.01 9.17
CA GLU A 301 -13.04 -32.15 8.27
C GLU A 301 -12.13 -31.95 7.05
N PRO A 302 -11.15 -32.85 6.81
CA PRO A 302 -10.26 -32.72 5.67
C PRO A 302 -11.01 -32.99 4.37
N VAL A 303 -10.83 -32.11 3.38
CA VAL A 303 -11.36 -32.30 2.02
C VAL A 303 -10.28 -32.96 1.16
N LEU A 304 -10.67 -33.95 0.34
CA LEU A 304 -9.71 -34.58 -0.56
C LEU A 304 -9.27 -33.59 -1.64
N PHE A 305 -7.99 -33.65 -2.00
CA PHE A 305 -7.44 -32.76 -3.02
C PHE A 305 -8.15 -32.89 -4.37
N GLU A 306 -8.66 -34.07 -4.73
CA GLU A 306 -9.44 -34.24 -5.96
C GLU A 306 -10.72 -33.39 -5.97
N ASP A 307 -11.41 -33.32 -4.84
CA ASP A 307 -12.64 -32.53 -4.72
C ASP A 307 -12.32 -31.02 -4.76
N ILE A 308 -11.22 -30.62 -4.12
CA ILE A 308 -10.69 -29.25 -4.20
C ILE A 308 -10.30 -28.88 -5.62
N LEU A 309 -9.62 -29.77 -6.34
CA LEU A 309 -9.22 -29.54 -7.73
C LEU A 309 -10.45 -29.34 -8.62
N CYS A 310 -11.48 -30.17 -8.47
CA CYS A 310 -12.73 -30.00 -9.21
C CYS A 310 -13.37 -28.62 -8.91
N GLN A 311 -13.42 -28.22 -7.64
CA GLN A 311 -13.95 -26.91 -7.26
C GLN A 311 -13.14 -25.75 -7.85
N ILE A 312 -11.81 -25.85 -7.87
CA ILE A 312 -10.94 -24.82 -8.45
C ILE A 312 -11.16 -24.72 -9.96
N VAL A 313 -11.25 -25.86 -10.67
CA VAL A 313 -11.58 -25.90 -12.10
C VAL A 313 -12.92 -25.22 -12.36
N ASP A 314 -13.96 -25.53 -11.58
CA ASP A 314 -15.29 -24.91 -11.70
C ASP A 314 -15.28 -23.40 -11.42
N MET A 315 -14.48 -22.94 -10.44
CA MET A 315 -14.38 -21.52 -10.08
C MET A 315 -13.67 -20.69 -11.15
N ILE A 316 -12.67 -21.26 -11.83
CA ILE A 316 -11.83 -20.53 -12.79
C ILE A 316 -12.35 -20.70 -14.22
N GLY A 317 -12.81 -21.90 -14.58
CA GLY A 317 -13.20 -22.24 -15.95
C GLY A 317 -12.04 -22.10 -16.95
N PRO A 318 -10.90 -22.79 -16.75
CA PRO A 318 -9.73 -22.66 -17.62
C PRO A 318 -10.01 -23.17 -19.04
N GLU A 319 -9.27 -22.67 -20.03
CA GLU A 319 -9.36 -23.18 -21.41
C GLU A 319 -8.95 -24.67 -21.50
N ASN A 320 -8.00 -25.10 -20.66
CA ASN A 320 -7.56 -26.50 -20.54
C ASN A 320 -7.60 -26.93 -19.08
N GLU A 321 -8.38 -27.95 -18.75
CA GLU A 321 -8.53 -28.44 -17.37
C GLU A 321 -7.26 -29.10 -16.79
N SER A 322 -6.21 -29.32 -17.60
CA SER A 322 -4.96 -29.93 -17.13
C SER A 322 -4.02 -28.95 -16.42
N TYR A 323 -4.16 -27.64 -16.66
CA TYR A 323 -3.31 -26.61 -16.10
C TYR A 323 -4.00 -25.24 -16.11
N PHE A 324 -3.52 -24.31 -15.30
CA PHE A 324 -4.03 -22.94 -15.25
C PHE A 324 -2.97 -21.96 -15.73
N THR A 325 -3.32 -21.08 -16.66
CA THR A 325 -2.47 -19.95 -17.04
C THR A 325 -2.83 -18.71 -16.23
N LEU A 326 -1.93 -17.73 -16.20
CA LEU A 326 -2.26 -16.42 -15.63
C LEU A 326 -3.45 -15.75 -16.35
N SER A 327 -3.65 -16.04 -17.65
CA SER A 327 -4.79 -15.52 -18.40
C SER A 327 -6.12 -16.10 -17.90
N ASP A 328 -6.15 -17.40 -17.59
CA ASP A 328 -7.32 -18.06 -17.00
C ASP A 328 -7.66 -17.40 -15.66
N LEU A 329 -6.66 -17.19 -14.79
CA LEU A 329 -6.87 -16.55 -13.50
C LEU A 329 -7.36 -15.10 -13.62
N LYS A 330 -6.86 -14.32 -14.59
CA LYS A 330 -7.34 -12.95 -14.83
C LYS A 330 -8.76 -12.90 -15.38
N SER A 331 -9.28 -13.99 -15.92
CA SER A 331 -10.62 -14.05 -16.50
C SER A 331 -11.71 -14.32 -15.45
N SER A 332 -11.37 -14.91 -14.31
CA SER A 332 -12.30 -15.21 -13.22
C SER A 332 -12.15 -14.25 -12.04
N LYS A 333 -13.29 -13.84 -11.46
CA LYS A 333 -13.34 -13.04 -10.22
C LYS A 333 -13.11 -13.88 -8.97
N LEU A 334 -13.12 -15.21 -9.09
CA LEU A 334 -12.96 -16.14 -7.96
C LEU A 334 -11.53 -16.67 -7.84
N SER A 335 -10.61 -16.21 -8.69
CA SER A 335 -9.21 -16.66 -8.70
C SER A 335 -8.48 -16.37 -7.38
N GLY A 336 -8.86 -15.31 -6.65
CA GLY A 336 -8.34 -15.06 -5.31
C GLY A 336 -8.65 -16.18 -4.32
N SER A 337 -9.82 -16.83 -4.46
CA SER A 337 -10.23 -17.95 -3.60
C SER A 337 -9.35 -19.18 -3.80
N MET A 338 -8.92 -19.47 -5.04
CA MET A 338 -7.97 -20.56 -5.31
C MET A 338 -6.73 -20.43 -4.43
N PHE A 339 -6.12 -19.24 -4.37
CA PHE A 339 -4.94 -19.01 -3.55
C PHE A 339 -5.20 -19.16 -2.05
N ASN A 340 -6.36 -18.70 -1.58
CA ASN A 340 -6.74 -18.91 -0.17
C ASN A 340 -6.85 -20.40 0.16
N VAL A 341 -7.51 -21.19 -0.69
CA VAL A 341 -7.64 -22.65 -0.54
C VAL A 341 -6.27 -23.34 -0.45
N LEU A 342 -5.28 -22.86 -1.19
CA LEU A 342 -3.96 -23.49 -1.24
C LEU A 342 -3.07 -23.14 -0.04
N PHE A 343 -3.17 -21.94 0.52
CA PHE A 343 -2.17 -21.49 1.51
C PHE A 343 -2.63 -20.45 2.55
N ASN A 344 -3.89 -20.00 2.57
CA ASN A 344 -4.40 -19.13 3.63
C ASN A 344 -5.60 -19.79 4.32
N LEU A 345 -5.35 -20.41 5.48
CA LEU A 345 -6.37 -21.16 6.20
C LEU A 345 -7.53 -20.28 6.67
N ASN A 346 -7.23 -19.11 7.22
CA ASN A 346 -8.26 -18.25 7.81
C ASN A 346 -9.26 -17.78 6.75
N LYS A 347 -8.75 -17.36 5.58
CA LYS A 347 -9.61 -16.95 4.45
C LYS A 347 -10.29 -18.14 3.77
N PHE A 348 -9.65 -19.31 3.74
CA PHE A 348 -10.28 -20.52 3.24
C PHE A 348 -11.48 -20.92 4.11
N MET A 349 -11.33 -20.97 5.44
CA MET A 349 -12.44 -21.28 6.35
C MET A 349 -13.56 -20.23 6.27
N ALA A 350 -13.22 -18.95 6.14
CA ALA A 350 -14.19 -17.88 5.94
C ALA A 350 -14.98 -18.06 4.62
N PHE A 351 -14.31 -18.51 3.56
CA PHE A 351 -14.96 -18.80 2.27
C PHE A 351 -15.94 -19.99 2.37
N GLU A 352 -15.55 -21.07 3.04
CA GLU A 352 -16.41 -22.26 3.24
C GLU A 352 -17.67 -21.96 4.05
N THR A 353 -17.53 -21.13 5.09
CA THR A 353 -18.65 -20.76 5.97
C THR A 353 -19.69 -19.85 5.33
N ARG A 354 -19.37 -19.17 4.21
CA ARG A 354 -20.28 -18.32 3.42
C ARG A 354 -21.17 -17.41 4.27
N ASP A 355 -20.56 -16.65 5.19
CA ASP A 355 -21.31 -15.79 6.11
C ASP A 355 -22.30 -14.87 5.35
N PRO A 356 -23.63 -15.03 5.57
CA PRO A 356 -24.65 -14.23 4.91
C PRO A 356 -24.50 -12.72 5.15
N PHE A 357 -23.92 -12.31 6.28
CA PHE A 357 -23.70 -10.91 6.60
C PHE A 357 -22.61 -10.30 5.70
N LEU A 358 -21.46 -10.98 5.56
CA LEU A 358 -20.37 -10.54 4.69
C LEU A 358 -20.83 -10.46 3.22
N ILE A 359 -21.54 -11.49 2.75
CA ILE A 359 -22.10 -11.52 1.39
C ILE A 359 -23.06 -10.34 1.15
N ARG A 360 -23.86 -9.97 2.16
CA ARG A 360 -24.77 -8.82 2.06
C ARG A 360 -23.98 -7.51 1.99
N GLN A 361 -22.95 -7.34 2.83
CA GLN A 361 -22.10 -6.16 2.84
C GLN A 361 -21.37 -5.96 1.50
N GLU A 362 -20.88 -7.04 0.90
CA GLU A 362 -20.26 -7.01 -0.44
C GLU A 362 -21.23 -6.54 -1.53
N ARG A 363 -22.49 -6.99 -1.45
CA ARG A 363 -23.56 -6.60 -2.38
C ARG A 363 -24.01 -5.15 -2.21
N GLU A 364 -24.00 -4.63 -0.99
CA GLU A 364 -24.39 -3.25 -0.69
C GLU A 364 -23.40 -2.24 -1.28
N ASN A 365 -22.11 -2.56 -1.28
CA ASN A 365 -21.06 -1.69 -1.82
C ASN A 365 -20.21 -2.42 -2.88
N PRO A 366 -20.74 -2.67 -4.09
CA PRO A 366 -20.06 -3.49 -5.11
C PRO A 366 -18.85 -2.80 -5.73
N THR A 367 -18.67 -1.49 -5.51
CA THR A 367 -17.55 -0.70 -6.05
C THR A 367 -16.27 -0.80 -5.22
N LEU A 368 -16.38 -1.26 -3.96
CA LEU A 368 -15.22 -1.43 -3.07
C LEU A 368 -14.46 -2.71 -3.43
N THR A 369 -13.13 -2.62 -3.42
CA THR A 369 -12.26 -3.78 -3.56
C THR A 369 -12.21 -4.61 -2.26
N GLU A 370 -11.64 -5.81 -2.32
CA GLU A 370 -11.37 -6.60 -1.10
C GLU A 370 -10.43 -5.82 -0.16
N TRP A 371 -9.42 -5.15 -0.71
CA TRP A 371 -8.51 -4.28 0.02
C TRP A 371 -9.25 -3.16 0.75
N ASP A 372 -10.13 -2.42 0.07
CA ASP A 372 -10.84 -1.29 0.68
C ASP A 372 -11.70 -1.75 1.87
N ARG A 373 -12.34 -2.91 1.75
CA ARG A 373 -13.13 -3.50 2.86
C ARG A 373 -12.26 -3.95 4.00
N PHE A 374 -11.13 -4.61 3.71
CA PHE A 374 -10.18 -5.04 4.72
C PHE A 374 -9.64 -3.85 5.50
N ALA A 375 -9.11 -2.84 4.79
CA ALA A 375 -8.53 -1.66 5.40
C ALA A 375 -9.55 -0.90 6.26
N HIS A 376 -10.78 -0.73 5.78
CA HIS A 376 -11.80 -0.06 6.60
C HIS A 376 -12.13 -0.80 7.90
N ARG A 377 -12.28 -2.14 7.86
CA ARG A 377 -12.54 -2.95 9.06
C ARG A 377 -11.38 -2.93 10.03
N GLU A 378 -10.16 -3.09 9.53
CA GLU A 378 -8.96 -3.07 10.37
C GLU A 378 -8.71 -1.68 10.96
N TYR A 379 -8.98 -0.61 10.21
CA TYR A 379 -8.87 0.74 10.72
C TYR A 379 -9.79 0.95 11.93
N ILE A 380 -11.07 0.57 11.81
CA ILE A 380 -12.02 0.66 12.92
C ILE A 380 -11.54 -0.18 14.11
N ARG A 381 -11.07 -1.40 13.87
CA ARG A 381 -10.57 -2.29 14.94
C ARG A 381 -9.39 -1.66 15.67
N LEU A 382 -8.39 -1.18 14.93
CA LEU A 382 -7.17 -0.57 15.48
C LEU A 382 -7.48 0.74 16.21
N SER A 383 -8.35 1.59 15.68
CA SER A 383 -8.75 2.84 16.34
C SER A 383 -9.54 2.60 17.63
N MET A 384 -10.37 1.53 17.68
CA MET A 384 -11.12 1.19 18.89
C MET A 384 -10.23 0.58 19.98
N GLU A 385 -9.24 -0.24 19.60
CA GLU A 385 -8.24 -0.77 20.54
C GLU A 385 -7.42 0.37 21.16
N GLU A 386 -7.09 1.38 20.36
CA GLU A 386 -6.42 2.60 20.81
C GLU A 386 -7.24 3.39 21.84
N ASP A 387 -8.51 3.68 21.54
CA ASP A 387 -9.43 4.38 22.46
C ASP A 387 -9.57 3.66 23.81
N ALA A 388 -9.58 2.32 23.81
CA ALA A 388 -9.72 1.51 25.00
C ALA A 388 -8.44 1.51 25.87
N GLU A 389 -7.26 1.43 25.24
CA GLU A 389 -5.98 1.51 25.95
C GLU A 389 -5.78 2.90 26.57
N ASP A 390 -6.16 3.97 25.87
CA ASP A 390 -6.06 5.34 26.37
C ASP A 390 -7.01 5.59 27.56
N ALA A 391 -8.24 5.05 27.49
CA ALA A 391 -9.19 5.10 28.60
C ALA A 391 -8.70 4.30 29.83
N SER A 392 -7.99 3.19 29.62
CA SER A 392 -7.41 2.40 30.71
C SER A 392 -6.26 3.12 31.40
N ASN A 393 -5.38 3.78 30.65
CA ASN A 393 -4.25 4.55 31.16
C ASN A 393 -4.70 5.88 31.83
N GLY A 394 -5.81 6.48 31.40
CA GLY A 394 -6.39 7.68 32.02
C GLY A 394 -7.16 7.42 33.33
N SER A 395 -7.43 6.17 33.68
CA SER A 395 -8.19 5.79 34.90
C SER A 395 -7.31 5.56 36.14
N ALA A 396 -5.98 5.57 35.99
CA ALA A 396 -5.05 5.28 37.08
C ALA A 396 -4.80 6.47 38.04
N ASP A 397 -5.21 7.70 37.68
CA ASP A 397 -4.85 8.92 38.43
C ASP A 397 -6.00 9.59 39.21
N VAL A 398 -7.11 8.88 39.52
CA VAL A 398 -8.26 9.47 40.26
C VAL A 398 -8.74 8.63 41.45
N TRP A 399 -7.83 8.07 42.25
CA TRP A 399 -8.19 7.47 43.56
C TRP A 399 -7.15 7.68 44.67
N ASP A 400 -6.52 8.85 44.74
CA ASP A 400 -5.82 9.25 45.97
C ASP A 400 -6.15 10.70 46.35
N GLU A 401 -7.37 10.91 46.86
CA GLU A 401 -7.62 12.07 47.72
C GLU A 401 -8.64 11.75 48.83
N SER A 402 -8.07 11.50 50.01
CA SER A 402 -8.62 11.83 51.34
C SER A 402 -9.95 11.17 51.79
N LEU A 403 -9.82 10.03 52.47
CA LEU A 403 -10.72 9.67 53.59
C LEU A 403 -10.02 9.98 54.92
N GLU A 404 -10.02 11.26 55.32
CA GLU A 404 -9.93 11.60 56.74
C GLU A 404 -11.35 11.55 57.33
N ALA A 405 -11.58 10.57 58.18
CA ALA A 405 -12.78 10.48 59.00
C ALA A 405 -12.66 11.38 60.23
N PRO A 406 -13.67 12.20 60.56
CA PRO A 406 -13.86 12.70 61.90
C PRO A 406 -15.08 12.01 62.56
N PHE A 407 -14.75 11.16 63.54
CA PHE A 407 -15.53 10.67 64.70
C PHE A 407 -16.95 10.09 64.52
#